data_AF-C3N719-F1
#
_entry.id   AF-C3N719-F1
#
_cell.length_a   1.000
_cell.length_b   1.000
_cell.length_c   1.000
_cell.angle_alpha   90.00
_cell.angle_beta   90.00
_cell.angle_gamma   90.00
#
_symmetry.space_group_name_H-M   'P 1'
#
loop_
_entity.id
_entity.type
_entity.pdbx_description
1 polymer ?
#
loop_
_entity_poly.entity_id
_entity_poly.type
_entity_poly.pdbx_seq_one_letter_code
_entity_poly.pdbx_strand_id
1 'polypeptide(L)'
;MESNVKAIIFLFVFILIGVVLFQPIYNEVVYVTTSGTYTTITSGTLVTSSFIPNPQYVGSSNATVVSLVPVFYLLVLIIVPAVIGYRLYKSE
;
A
#
# COMPACT_ATOMS: atom_id res chain seq x y z
N MET A 1 -31.59 -9.56 6.30
CA MET A 1 -30.34 -10.27 6.62
C MET A 1 -29.55 -10.70 5.37
N GLU A 2 -30.17 -11.13 4.26
CA GLU A 2 -29.43 -11.54 3.04
C GLU A 2 -28.62 -10.41 2.36
N SER A 3 -29.09 -9.16 2.39
CA SER A 3 -28.37 -7.99 1.81
C SER A 3 -27.01 -7.72 2.46
N ASN A 4 -26.86 -8.02 3.75
CA ASN A 4 -25.64 -7.72 4.52
C ASN A 4 -24.51 -8.70 4.22
N VAL A 5 -24.81 -9.94 3.83
CA VAL A 5 -23.79 -10.96 3.53
C VAL A 5 -22.87 -10.53 2.39
N LYS A 6 -23.44 -9.97 1.31
CA LYS A 6 -22.64 -9.49 0.17
C LYS A 6 -21.71 -8.34 0.57
N ALA A 7 -22.19 -7.40 1.40
CA ALA A 7 -21.39 -6.28 1.88
C ALA A 7 -20.27 -6.73 2.83
N ILE A 8 -20.55 -7.68 3.72
CA ILE A 8 -19.57 -8.25 4.65
C ILE A 8 -18.48 -9.02 3.89
N ILE A 9 -18.85 -9.84 2.90
CA ILE A 9 -17.89 -10.56 2.06
C ILE A 9 -17.00 -9.58 1.29
N PHE A 10 -17.58 -8.52 0.71
CA PHE A 10 -16.80 -7.47 0.05
C PHE A 10 -15.80 -6.81 1.01
N LEU A 11 -16.24 -6.45 2.22
CA LEU A 11 -15.38 -5.82 3.23
C LEU A 11 -14.20 -6.72 3.61
N PHE A 12 -14.49 -8.01 3.82
CA PHE A 12 -13.48 -9.00 4.18
C PHE A 12 -12.40 -9.14 3.10
N VAL A 13 -12.82 -9.29 1.83
CA VAL A 13 -11.90 -9.39 0.69
C VAL A 13 -11.12 -8.09 0.49
N PHE A 14 -11.79 -6.94 0.60
CA PHE A 14 -11.14 -5.63 0.50
C PHE A 14 -10.04 -5.46 1.54
N ILE A 15 -10.31 -5.80 2.80
CA ILE A 15 -9.32 -5.70 3.88
C ILE A 15 -8.18 -6.69 3.64
N LEU A 16 -8.47 -7.95 3.27
CA LEU A 16 -7.45 -8.96 3.00
C LEU A 16 -6.48 -8.52 1.89
N ILE A 17 -7.02 -8.13 0.74
CA ILE A 17 -6.22 -7.63 -0.39
C ILE A 17 -5.49 -6.36 0.03
N GLY A 18 -6.19 -5.46 0.73
CA GLY A 18 -5.66 -4.21 1.23
C GLY A 18 -4.39 -4.39 2.08
N VAL A 19 -4.44 -5.30 3.05
CA VAL A 19 -3.31 -5.60 3.93
C VAL A 19 -2.18 -6.28 3.17
N VAL A 20 -2.49 -7.25 2.31
CA VAL A 20 -1.48 -7.98 1.54
C VAL A 20 -0.71 -7.07 0.57
N LEU A 21 -1.40 -6.12 -0.06
CA LEU A 21 -0.80 -5.18 -1.02
C LEU A 21 -0.05 -4.02 -0.36
N PHE A 22 -0.20 -3.80 0.96
CA PHE A 22 0.50 -2.69 1.62
C PHE A 22 2.01 -2.81 1.52
N GLN A 23 2.56 -4.00 1.80
CA GLN A 23 4.00 -4.23 1.76
C GLN A 23 4.62 -4.01 0.37
N PRO A 24 4.10 -4.57 -0.74
CA PRO A 24 4.68 -4.33 -2.06
C PRO A 24 4.58 -2.86 -2.48
N ILE A 25 3.48 -2.16 -2.14
CA ILE A 25 3.35 -0.71 -2.42
C ILE A 25 4.40 0.08 -1.66
N TYR A 26 4.60 -0.21 -0.36
CA TYR A 26 5.63 0.45 0.44
C TYR A 26 7.03 0.20 -0.14
N ASN A 27 7.34 -1.04 -0.52
CA ASN A 27 8.64 -1.40 -1.09
C ASN A 27 8.91 -0.65 -2.40
N GLU A 28 7.90 -0.54 -3.28
CA GLU A 28 8.02 0.20 -4.54
C GLU A 28 8.27 1.69 -4.29
N VAL A 29 7.52 2.29 -3.35
CA VAL A 29 7.74 3.70 -2.96
C VAL A 29 9.16 3.90 -2.45
N VAL A 30 9.66 3.04 -1.55
CA VAL A 30 11.03 3.14 -1.05
C VAL A 30 12.05 2.97 -2.17
N TYR A 31 11.84 2.03 -3.08
CA TYR A 31 12.71 1.78 -4.22
C TYR A 31 12.86 3.01 -5.12
N VAL A 32 11.77 3.75 -5.37
CA VAL A 32 11.80 4.91 -6.27
C VAL A 32 12.18 6.22 -5.57
N THR A 33 12.05 6.32 -4.24
CA THR A 33 12.34 7.56 -3.49
C THR A 33 13.66 7.55 -2.74
N THR A 34 14.21 6.39 -2.43
CA THR A 34 15.37 6.26 -1.52
C THR A 34 16.48 5.47 -2.19
N SER A 35 17.68 6.03 -2.23
CA SER A 35 18.86 5.32 -2.74
C SER A 35 19.25 4.21 -1.78
N GLY A 36 19.43 3.01 -2.28
CA GLY A 36 19.74 1.86 -1.45
C GLY A 36 20.46 0.76 -2.21
N THR A 37 20.93 -0.21 -1.44
CA THR A 37 21.43 -1.49 -1.95
C THR A 37 20.54 -2.59 -1.41
N TYR A 38 20.24 -3.60 -2.22
CA TYR A 38 19.67 -4.85 -1.73
C TYR A 38 20.60 -6.00 -2.05
N THR A 39 20.70 -6.93 -1.11
CA THR A 39 21.44 -8.18 -1.24
C THR A 39 20.45 -9.31 -1.50
N THR A 40 20.49 -9.90 -2.68
CA THR A 40 19.73 -11.11 -2.99
C THR A 40 20.69 -12.30 -3.08
N ILE A 41 20.23 -13.47 -2.67
CA ILE A 41 20.97 -14.72 -2.89
C ILE A 41 20.45 -15.32 -4.19
N THR A 42 21.26 -15.22 -5.25
CA THR A 42 20.96 -15.85 -6.54
C THR A 42 21.87 -17.07 -6.68
N SER A 43 21.28 -18.27 -6.66
CA SER A 43 22.01 -19.54 -6.79
C SER A 43 23.17 -19.69 -5.78
N GLY A 44 22.93 -19.36 -4.51
CA GLY A 44 23.91 -19.49 -3.43
C GLY A 44 24.99 -18.39 -3.39
N THR A 45 24.95 -17.43 -4.33
CA THR A 45 25.87 -16.28 -4.36
C THR A 45 25.14 -15.03 -3.86
N LEU A 46 25.78 -14.30 -2.94
CA LEU A 46 25.33 -12.97 -2.51
C LEU A 46 25.56 -11.97 -3.65
N VAL A 47 24.48 -11.49 -4.25
CA VAL A 47 24.50 -10.43 -5.26
C VAL A 47 24.01 -9.16 -4.60
N THR A 48 24.87 -8.14 -4.54
CA THR A 48 24.51 -6.82 -4.04
C THR A 48 24.24 -5.92 -5.23
N SER A 49 23.01 -5.43 -5.36
CA SER A 49 22.60 -4.52 -6.42
C SER A 49 22.26 -3.16 -5.83
N SER A 50 22.61 -2.09 -6.53
CA SER A 50 22.37 -0.69 -6.12
C SER A 50 21.32 -0.03 -7.01
N PHE A 51 20.43 0.77 -6.41
CA PHE A 51 19.39 1.50 -7.13
C PHE A 51 19.60 2.99 -6.95
N ILE A 52 19.56 3.70 -8.07
CA ILE A 52 19.60 5.16 -8.09
C ILE A 52 18.14 5.62 -8.14
N PRO A 53 17.68 6.45 -7.18
CA PRO A 53 16.33 6.96 -7.18
C PRO A 53 16.06 7.75 -8.47
N ASN A 54 14.87 7.61 -9.04
CA ASN A 54 14.52 8.37 -10.24
C ASN A 54 14.33 9.86 -9.87
N PRO A 55 15.09 10.80 -10.46
CA PRO A 55 15.06 12.22 -10.10
C PRO A 55 13.69 12.88 -10.28
N GLN A 56 12.78 12.28 -11.04
CA GLN A 56 11.43 12.82 -11.25
C GLN A 56 10.46 12.58 -10.09
N TYR A 57 10.78 11.69 -9.15
CA TYR A 57 9.92 11.42 -7.99
C TYR A 57 10.22 12.31 -6.77
N VAL A 58 11.30 13.10 -6.83
CA VAL A 58 11.64 14.14 -5.85
C VAL A 58 11.25 15.52 -6.38
N GLY A 59 10.37 16.24 -5.68
CA GLY A 59 10.08 17.64 -6.01
C GLY A 59 11.27 18.55 -5.74
N SER A 60 11.23 19.80 -6.23
CA SER A 60 12.28 20.83 -6.07
C SER A 60 12.66 21.21 -4.62
N SER A 61 11.98 20.62 -3.63
CA SER A 61 12.20 20.83 -2.20
C SER A 61 12.49 19.53 -1.43
N ASN A 62 12.94 18.46 -2.11
CA ASN A 62 13.14 17.11 -1.55
C ASN A 62 11.89 16.44 -0.94
N ALA A 63 10.72 17.05 -1.07
CA ALA A 63 9.45 16.43 -0.71
C ALA A 63 9.00 15.51 -1.85
N THR A 64 9.14 14.20 -1.65
CA THR A 64 8.63 13.16 -2.53
C THR A 64 7.11 13.09 -2.33
N VAL A 65 6.30 13.66 -3.23
CA VAL A 65 4.83 13.46 -3.22
C VAL A 65 4.50 11.95 -3.19
N VAL A 66 5.37 11.14 -3.79
CA VAL A 66 5.32 9.68 -3.76
C VAL A 66 5.42 9.07 -2.35
N SER A 67 6.09 9.73 -1.40
CA SER A 67 6.16 9.25 -0.01
C SER A 67 4.83 9.37 0.75
N LEU A 68 3.86 10.14 0.24
CA LEU A 68 2.50 10.18 0.81
C LEU A 68 1.64 8.98 0.39
N VAL A 69 2.04 8.22 -0.64
CA VAL A 69 1.24 7.11 -1.17
C VAL A 69 0.93 6.04 -0.11
N PRO A 70 1.88 5.56 0.72
CA PRO A 70 1.58 4.56 1.76
C PRO A 70 0.61 5.10 2.82
N VAL A 71 0.74 6.39 3.17
CA VAL A 71 -0.14 7.05 4.14
C VAL A 71 -1.56 7.17 3.58
N PHE A 72 -1.70 7.65 2.35
CA PHE A 72 -2.98 7.75 1.67
C PHE A 72 -3.65 6.39 1.51
N TYR A 73 -2.86 5.36 1.19
CA TYR A 73 -3.34 3.98 1.10
C TYR A 73 -3.93 3.47 2.42
N LEU A 74 -3.25 3.70 3.55
CA LEU A 74 -3.77 3.35 4.88
C LEU A 74 -5.06 4.11 5.20
N LEU A 75 -5.15 5.39 4.83
CA LEU A 75 -6.37 6.17 5.01
C LEU A 75 -7.55 5.55 4.25
N VAL A 76 -7.36 5.16 3.00
CA VAL A 76 -8.41 4.49 2.20
C VAL A 76 -8.78 3.14 2.83
N LEU A 77 -7.80 2.37 3.29
CA LEU A 77 -8.01 1.07 3.92
C LEU A 77 -8.86 1.16 5.20
N ILE A 78 -8.79 2.27 5.92
CA ILE A 78 -9.57 2.52 7.15
C ILE A 78 -10.93 3.14 6.83
N ILE A 79 -10.97 4.14 5.95
CA ILE A 79 -12.18 4.93 5.66
C ILE A 79 -13.23 4.07 4.95
N VAL A 80 -12.83 3.23 3.99
CA VAL A 80 -13.79 2.41 3.22
C VAL A 80 -14.59 1.45 4.11
N PRO A 81 -13.97 0.64 5.00
CA PRO A 81 -14.68 -0.17 5.98
C PRO A 81 -15.59 0.64 6.90
N ALA A 82 -15.11 1.80 7.38
CA ALA A 82 -15.89 2.66 8.27
C ALA A 82 -17.16 3.19 7.60
N VAL A 83 -17.06 3.64 6.35
CA VAL A 83 -18.20 4.15 5.58
C VAL A 83 -19.21 3.04 5.29
N ILE A 84 -18.75 1.85 4.88
CA ILE A 84 -19.64 0.73 4.60
C ILE A 84 -20.31 0.24 5.89
N GLY A 85 -19.57 0.11 6.99
CA GLY A 85 -20.11 -0.24 8.30
C GLY A 85 -21.17 0.75 8.77
N TYR A 86 -20.93 2.05 8.62
CA TYR A 86 -21.93 3.08 8.94
C TYR A 86 -23.18 2.97 8.06
N ARG A 87 -23.02 2.70 6.76
CA ARG A 87 -24.17 2.52 5.86
C ARG A 87 -25.00 1.29 6.23
N LEU A 88 -24.35 0.18 6.60
CA LEU A 88 -25.04 -1.03 7.07
C LEU A 88 -25.84 -0.75 8.34
N TYR A 89 -25.21 -0.12 9.34
CA TYR A 89 -25.86 0.25 10.60
C TYR A 89 -27.07 1.18 10.38
N LYS A 90 -26.96 2.17 9.49
CA LYS A 90 -28.07 3.10 9.22
C LYS A 90 -29.18 2.48 8.36
N SER A 91 -28.88 1.43 7.60
CA SER A 91 -29.86 0.76 6.73
C SER A 91 -30.64 -0.35 7.43
N GLU A 92 -30.22 -0.76 8.63
CA GLU A 92 -31.00 -1.56 9.58
C GLU A 92 -31.89 -0.65 10.44
#